data_AF-A0AAW1Q1F8-F1
#
_entry.id   AF-A0AAW1Q1F8-F1
#
_cell.length_a   1.000
_cell.length_b   1.000
_cell.length_c   1.000
_cell.angle_alpha   90.00
_cell.angle_beta   90.00
_cell.angle_gamma   90.00
#
_symmetry.space_group_name_H-M   'P 1'
#
loop_
_entity.id
_entity.type
_entity.pdbx_description
1 polymer ?
#
loop_
_entity_poly.entity_id
_entity_poly.type
_entity_poly.pdbx_seq_one_letter_code
_entity_poly.pdbx_strand_id
1 'polypeptide(L)'
;MASLNLSTGVLHPLHSFKHTSCRLRQAPRPRQRQLRISALGSEELKAGIEAGTKVKVAKSVVVYHAPKKPELDLESMEGTVLEVIKEWKGKALSANLPYKTQFMLDGEDGGKAKKLLVHLTADEIQAV
;
A
#
# COMPACT_ATOMS: atom_id res chain seq x y z
N MET A 1 46.15 0.06 51.79
CA MET A 1 46.74 -1.17 51.23
C MET A 1 46.45 -2.33 52.17
N ALA A 2 45.46 -3.15 51.82
CA ALA A 2 45.31 -4.53 52.28
C ALA A 2 44.29 -5.18 51.35
N SER A 3 44.77 -6.07 50.48
CA SER A 3 43.96 -7.02 49.73
C SER A 3 43.12 -7.88 50.67
N LEU A 4 42.04 -8.49 50.16
CA LEU A 4 41.82 -9.94 50.18
C LEU A 4 40.52 -10.24 49.43
N ASN A 5 40.66 -10.80 48.23
CA ASN A 5 39.64 -11.59 47.57
C ASN A 5 39.40 -12.85 48.39
N LEU A 6 38.14 -13.25 48.62
CA LEU A 6 37.82 -14.62 48.96
C LEU A 6 36.52 -15.05 48.27
N SER A 7 36.70 -16.00 47.36
CA SER A 7 35.72 -16.90 46.78
C SER A 7 34.79 -17.48 47.85
N THR A 8 33.50 -17.61 47.55
CA THR A 8 32.73 -18.83 47.85
C THR A 8 31.39 -18.77 47.14
N GLY A 9 31.22 -19.64 46.15
CA GLY A 9 29.92 -19.94 45.58
C GLY A 9 29.07 -20.71 46.59
N VAL A 10 27.77 -20.44 46.57
CA VAL A 10 26.77 -21.37 47.10
C VAL A 10 25.74 -21.56 46.00
N LEU A 11 25.65 -22.81 45.54
CA LEU A 11 24.71 -23.32 44.57
C LEU A 11 23.43 -23.68 45.35
N HIS A 12 22.29 -23.11 44.96
CA HIS A 12 21.00 -23.35 45.61
C HIS A 12 20.15 -24.25 44.71
N PRO A 13 19.45 -25.25 45.28
CA PRO A 13 18.94 -26.41 44.55
C PRO A 13 17.71 -26.14 43.67
N LEU A 14 17.67 -26.85 42.54
CA LEU A 14 16.49 -27.13 41.72
C LEU A 14 15.54 -28.07 42.47
N HIS A 15 14.34 -27.62 42.87
CA HIS A 15 13.14 -28.46 43.08
C HIS A 15 11.90 -27.56 42.99
N SER A 16 11.14 -27.62 41.90
CA SER A 16 10.01 -28.53 41.68
C SER A 16 8.66 -27.96 42.16
N PHE A 17 7.82 -27.62 41.17
CA PHE A 17 6.37 -27.82 41.14
C PHE A 17 5.52 -27.29 42.31
N LYS A 18 4.60 -26.34 42.00
CA LYS A 18 3.17 -26.66 41.97
C LYS A 18 2.35 -25.61 41.21
N HIS A 19 1.50 -26.18 40.40
CA HIS A 19 0.67 -25.61 39.36
C HIS A 19 -0.61 -25.02 39.99
N THR A 20 -0.74 -23.70 40.08
CA THR A 20 -2.05 -23.07 40.32
C THR A 20 -2.81 -23.06 38.99
N SER A 21 -3.63 -24.09 38.84
CA SER A 21 -4.61 -24.28 37.77
C SER A 21 -5.57 -23.09 37.69
N CYS A 22 -5.24 -22.05 36.92
CA CYS A 22 -6.24 -21.20 36.28
C CYS A 22 -6.55 -21.82 34.91
N ARG A 23 -7.53 -22.73 34.92
CA ARG A 23 -8.15 -23.29 33.71
C ARG A 23 -8.95 -22.16 33.04
N LEU A 24 -8.27 -21.27 32.32
CA LEU A 24 -8.92 -20.44 31.32
C LEU A 24 -9.56 -21.40 30.32
N ARG A 25 -10.90 -21.43 30.31
CA ARG A 25 -11.66 -22.08 29.26
C ARG A 25 -11.28 -21.40 27.96
N GLN A 26 -10.37 -22.00 27.21
CA GLN A 26 -10.07 -21.57 25.86
C GLN A 26 -11.32 -21.85 25.03
N ALA A 27 -12.03 -20.79 24.63
CA ALA A 27 -13.10 -20.93 23.67
C ALA A 27 -12.52 -21.55 22.38
N PRO A 28 -13.21 -22.51 21.74
CA PRO A 28 -12.77 -23.01 20.44
C PRO A 28 -12.70 -21.83 19.48
N ARG A 29 -11.55 -21.67 18.81
CA ARG A 29 -11.37 -20.63 17.80
C ARG A 29 -12.51 -20.77 16.77
N PRO A 30 -13.20 -19.69 16.39
CA PRO A 30 -14.20 -19.79 15.34
C PRO A 30 -13.51 -20.37 14.10
N ARG A 31 -14.04 -21.49 13.58
CA ARG A 31 -13.62 -22.05 12.29
C ARG A 31 -13.71 -20.92 11.28
N GLN A 32 -12.56 -20.42 10.84
CA GLN A 32 -12.51 -19.43 9.78
C GLN A 32 -13.19 -20.05 8.57
N ARG A 33 -14.43 -19.60 8.30
CA ARG A 33 -15.09 -19.84 7.03
C ARG A 33 -14.20 -19.20 5.98
N GLN A 34 -13.45 -20.04 5.28
CA GLN A 34 -12.68 -19.62 4.13
C GLN A 34 -13.69 -19.18 3.07
N LEU A 35 -13.95 -17.88 2.99
CA LEU A 35 -14.74 -17.32 1.91
C LEU A 35 -13.92 -17.55 0.65
N ARG A 36 -14.28 -18.59 -0.10
CA ARG A 36 -13.84 -18.76 -1.48
C ARG A 36 -14.53 -17.68 -2.29
N ILE A 37 -13.91 -16.51 -2.32
CA ILE A 37 -14.20 -15.52 -3.35
C ILE A 37 -13.68 -16.16 -4.63
N SER A 38 -14.58 -16.80 -5.38
CA SER A 38 -14.31 -17.19 -6.76
C SER A 38 -14.05 -15.91 -7.53
N ALA A 39 -12.78 -15.63 -7.79
CA ALA A 39 -12.35 -14.59 -8.70
C ALA A 39 -12.83 -14.97 -10.11
N LEU A 40 -14.07 -14.58 -10.41
CA LEU A 40 -14.57 -14.52 -11.76
C LEU A 40 -13.89 -13.34 -12.44
N GLY A 41 -13.07 -13.66 -13.44
CA GLY A 41 -12.91 -12.83 -14.63
C GLY A 41 -12.14 -11.53 -14.42
N SER A 42 -10.85 -11.61 -14.67
CA SER A 42 -9.94 -10.49 -14.86
C SER A 42 -10.24 -9.70 -16.14
N GLU A 43 -11.46 -9.26 -16.40
CA GLU A 43 -11.79 -8.59 -17.68
C GLU A 43 -12.81 -7.49 -17.46
N GLU A 44 -12.33 -6.32 -17.05
CA GLU A 44 -12.97 -5.02 -17.27
C GLU A 44 -11.90 -3.93 -16.99
N LEU A 45 -10.75 -4.02 -17.66
CA LEU A 45 -10.02 -2.81 -18.01
C LEU A 45 -10.67 -2.31 -19.29
N LYS A 46 -10.83 -1.00 -19.47
CA LYS A 46 -11.16 -0.46 -20.81
C LYS A 46 -10.17 -1.11 -21.79
N ALA A 47 -10.68 -1.90 -22.72
CA ALA A 47 -9.88 -2.65 -23.67
C ALA A 47 -8.96 -1.65 -24.41
N GLY A 48 -7.67 -1.64 -24.04
CA GLY A 48 -6.67 -0.73 -24.63
C GLY A 48 -5.93 0.20 -23.66
N ILE A 49 -6.24 0.21 -22.35
CA ILE A 49 -5.44 0.97 -21.38
C ILE A 49 -4.53 0.03 -20.59
N GLU A 50 -3.30 -0.12 -21.07
CA GLU A 50 -2.24 -0.87 -20.42
C GLU A 50 -1.22 0.06 -19.74
N ALA A 51 -0.33 -0.52 -18.94
CA ALA A 51 0.78 0.22 -18.37
C ALA A 51 1.73 0.68 -19.49
N GLY A 52 2.03 1.98 -19.55
CA GLY A 52 2.84 2.61 -20.58
C GLY A 52 2.05 3.40 -21.62
N THR A 53 0.72 3.24 -21.68
CA THR A 53 -0.13 4.00 -22.61
C THR A 53 -0.16 5.49 -22.24
N LYS A 54 -0.13 6.36 -23.25
CA LYS A 54 -0.39 7.79 -23.09
C LYS A 54 -1.87 8.03 -22.90
N VAL A 55 -2.21 8.80 -21.88
CA VAL A 55 -3.59 9.09 -21.51
C VAL A 55 -3.79 10.58 -21.35
N LYS A 56 -4.98 11.02 -21.74
CA LYS A 56 -5.48 12.36 -21.49
C LYS A 56 -6.63 12.28 -20.50
N VAL A 57 -6.66 13.22 -19.56
CA VAL A 57 -7.76 13.32 -18.60
C VAL A 57 -8.96 14.01 -19.27
N ALA A 58 -10.09 13.33 -19.31
CA ALA A 58 -11.33 13.81 -19.94
C ALA A 58 -12.26 14.55 -18.97
N LYS A 59 -12.13 14.31 -17.67
CA LYS A 59 -12.91 14.96 -16.62
C LYS A 59 -12.03 15.88 -15.78
N SER A 60 -12.59 16.97 -15.27
CA SER A 60 -11.90 17.86 -14.34
C SER A 60 -11.69 17.13 -13.01
N VAL A 61 -10.43 16.88 -12.65
CA VAL A 61 -10.02 16.24 -11.39
C VAL A 61 -9.02 17.13 -10.70
N VAL A 62 -9.39 17.60 -9.51
CA VAL A 62 -8.57 18.48 -8.69
C VAL A 62 -7.72 17.67 -7.74
N VAL A 63 -6.41 17.93 -7.75
CA VAL A 63 -5.42 17.18 -6.96
C VAL A 63 -4.65 18.12 -6.04
N TYR A 64 -4.55 17.71 -4.77
CA TYR A 64 -3.98 18.53 -3.69
C TYR A 64 -2.59 18.11 -3.22
N HIS A 65 -2.04 16.98 -3.69
CA HIS A 65 -0.71 16.49 -3.26
C HIS A 65 0.45 17.00 -4.12
N ALA A 66 0.23 18.06 -4.92
CA ALA A 66 1.29 18.66 -5.74
C ALA A 66 2.15 19.64 -4.91
N PRO A 67 3.48 19.48 -4.89
CA PRO A 67 4.37 20.28 -4.03
C PRO A 67 4.67 21.70 -4.58
N LYS A 68 3.94 22.17 -5.59
CA LYS A 68 4.12 23.52 -6.20
C LYS A 68 2.80 24.28 -6.20
N LYS A 69 1.71 23.60 -6.56
CA LYS A 69 0.36 24.14 -6.55
C LYS A 69 -0.44 23.37 -5.51
N PRO A 70 -1.01 24.03 -4.48
CA PRO A 70 -1.85 23.36 -3.52
C PRO A 70 -3.13 22.83 -4.16
N GLU A 71 -3.58 23.44 -5.26
CA GLU A 71 -4.71 23.01 -6.07
C GLU A 71 -4.27 22.94 -7.52
N LEU A 72 -4.27 21.74 -8.10
CA LEU A 72 -3.97 21.54 -9.51
C LEU A 72 -5.13 20.79 -10.15
N ASP A 73 -5.79 21.45 -11.10
CA ASP A 73 -6.73 20.80 -11.99
C ASP A 73 -5.99 20.08 -13.11
N LEU A 74 -6.38 18.83 -13.38
CA LEU A 74 -5.74 17.95 -14.37
C LEU A 74 -6.54 17.86 -15.68
N GLU A 75 -7.59 18.65 -15.86
CA GLU A 75 -8.41 18.61 -17.07
C GLU A 75 -7.56 18.77 -18.33
N SER A 76 -7.77 17.89 -19.30
CA SER A 76 -7.08 17.92 -20.59
C SER A 76 -5.55 17.77 -20.52
N MET A 77 -4.97 17.44 -19.35
CA MET A 77 -3.54 17.16 -19.24
C MET A 77 -3.21 15.78 -19.80
N GLU A 78 -2.07 15.70 -20.47
CA GLU A 78 -1.51 14.44 -20.98
C GLU A 78 -0.53 13.84 -19.97
N GLY A 79 -0.65 12.54 -19.76
CA GLY A 79 0.19 11.77 -18.86
C GLY A 79 0.47 10.37 -19.39
N THR A 80 1.26 9.62 -18.64
CA THR A 80 1.57 8.22 -18.95
C THR A 80 1.10 7.33 -17.82
N VAL A 81 0.38 6.26 -18.16
CA VAL A 81 0.01 5.24 -17.17
C VAL A 81 1.28 4.50 -16.75
N LEU A 82 1.63 4.52 -15.47
CA LEU A 82 2.76 3.76 -14.95
C LEU A 82 2.36 2.33 -14.61
N GLU A 83 1.22 2.15 -13.93
CA GLU A 83 0.83 0.86 -13.38
C GLU A 83 -0.69 0.77 -13.22
N VAL A 84 -1.22 -0.43 -13.40
CA VAL A 84 -2.60 -0.78 -13.10
C VAL A 84 -2.63 -1.62 -11.83
N ILE A 85 -3.03 -0.98 -10.73
CA ILE A 85 -3.03 -1.54 -9.38
C ILE A 85 -4.28 -2.41 -9.19
N LYS A 86 -4.23 -3.65 -9.67
CA LYS A 86 -5.25 -4.68 -9.41
C LYS A 86 -4.78 -5.72 -8.41
N GLU A 87 -3.49 -6.04 -8.41
CA GLU A 87 -2.92 -7.09 -7.60
C GLU A 87 -1.61 -6.61 -6.98
N TRP A 88 -1.47 -6.82 -5.68
CA TRP A 88 -0.21 -6.58 -4.97
C TRP A 88 0.27 -7.87 -4.33
N LYS A 89 1.43 -8.36 -4.77
CA LYS A 89 2.07 -9.58 -4.26
C LYS A 89 1.12 -10.80 -4.23
N GLY A 90 0.33 -10.97 -5.30
CA GLY A 90 -0.64 -12.06 -5.42
C GLY A 90 -1.91 -11.92 -4.58
N LYS A 91 -2.18 -10.72 -4.04
CA LYS A 91 -3.46 -10.39 -3.41
C LYS A 91 -4.21 -9.37 -4.26
N ALA A 92 -5.46 -9.68 -4.61
CA ALA A 92 -6.36 -8.74 -5.25
C ALA A 92 -6.58 -7.53 -4.34
N LEU A 93 -6.42 -6.33 -4.91
CA LEU A 93 -6.70 -5.07 -4.25
C LEU A 93 -8.08 -4.58 -4.66
N SER A 94 -8.87 -4.13 -3.67
CA SER A 94 -10.16 -3.48 -3.90
C SER A 94 -9.98 -1.96 -4.08
N ALA A 95 -8.98 -1.56 -4.86
CA ALA A 95 -8.70 -0.14 -5.09
C ALA A 95 -9.77 0.47 -6.00
N ASN A 96 -10.45 1.51 -5.52
CA ASN A 96 -11.44 2.24 -6.33
C ASN A 96 -10.79 2.99 -7.50
N LEU A 97 -9.50 3.36 -7.37
CA LEU A 97 -8.71 4.11 -8.35
C LEU A 97 -7.48 3.27 -8.77
N PRO A 98 -7.64 2.30 -9.68
CA PRO A 98 -6.57 1.36 -10.00
C PRO A 98 -5.51 1.93 -10.95
N TYR A 99 -5.76 3.00 -11.71
CA TYR A 99 -4.80 3.50 -12.69
C TYR A 99 -3.85 4.51 -12.06
N LYS A 100 -2.58 4.16 -11.97
CA LYS A 100 -1.53 5.07 -11.52
C LYS A 100 -0.93 5.80 -12.71
N THR A 101 -1.21 7.09 -12.84
CA THR A 101 -0.74 7.94 -13.94
C THR A 101 0.35 8.89 -13.47
N GLN A 102 1.36 9.10 -14.31
CA GLN A 102 2.42 10.08 -14.11
C GLN A 102 2.21 11.27 -15.04
N PHE A 103 2.19 12.47 -14.47
CA PHE A 103 2.21 13.73 -15.18
C PHE A 103 3.56 14.42 -14.97
N MET A 104 4.05 15.09 -16.00
CA MET A 104 5.21 15.98 -15.91
C MET A 104 4.69 17.41 -15.85
N LEU A 105 4.98 18.11 -14.75
CA LEU A 105 4.67 19.53 -14.61
C LEU A 105 5.97 20.33 -14.67
N ASP A 106 6.09 21.15 -15.70
CA ASP A 106 7.18 22.12 -15.82
C ASP A 106 7.14 23.11 -14.66
N GLY A 107 8.32 23.41 -14.11
CA GLY A 107 8.44 24.47 -13.12
C GLY A 107 8.48 25.81 -13.81
N GLU A 108 7.43 26.60 -13.62
CA GLU A 108 7.36 27.99 -14.08
C GLU A 108 8.53 28.84 -13.56
N ASP A 109 9.14 28.48 -12.43
CA ASP A 109 10.27 29.19 -11.78
C ASP A 109 11.68 28.63 -12.09
N GLY A 110 11.95 28.19 -13.33
CA GLY A 110 13.30 27.70 -13.73
C GLY A 110 13.78 26.46 -12.95
N GLY A 111 12.87 25.84 -12.19
CA GLY A 111 13.12 24.68 -11.36
C GLY A 111 12.78 23.39 -12.10
N LYS A 112 13.57 22.34 -11.84
CA LYS A 112 13.45 20.99 -12.44
C LYS A 112 11.98 20.52 -12.55
N ALA A 113 11.66 19.88 -13.67
CA ALA A 113 10.36 19.25 -13.93
C ALA A 113 9.99 18.29 -12.78
N LYS A 114 8.79 18.45 -12.21
CA LYS A 114 8.32 17.60 -11.12
C LYS A 114 7.36 16.55 -11.67
N LYS A 115 7.52 15.32 -11.19
CA LYS A 115 6.64 14.18 -11.51
C LYS A 115 5.49 14.19 -10.51
N LEU A 116 4.26 14.22 -11.02
CA LEU A 116 3.05 14.06 -10.22
C LEU A 116 2.49 12.67 -10.49
N LEU A 117 2.30 11.89 -9.42
CA LEU A 117 1.71 10.56 -9.51
C LEU A 117 0.29 10.64 -8.96
N VAL A 118 -0.70 10.26 -9.76
CA VAL A 118 -2.12 10.39 -9.43
C VAL A 118 -2.80 9.05 -9.69
N HIS A 119 -3.80 8.71 -8.88
CA HIS A 119 -4.62 7.54 -9.10
C HIS A 119 -5.94 8.00 -9.72
N LEU A 120 -6.30 7.44 -10.87
CA LEU A 120 -7.51 7.78 -11.63
C LEU A 120 -8.36 6.53 -11.89
N THR A 121 -9.64 6.74 -12.22
CA THR A 121 -10.52 5.69 -12.75
C THR A 121 -10.38 5.54 -14.26
N ALA A 122 -10.89 4.43 -14.82
CA ALA A 122 -10.98 4.23 -16.27
C ALA A 122 -11.90 5.24 -16.97
N ASP A 123 -12.85 5.82 -16.24
CA ASP A 123 -13.86 6.70 -16.80
C ASP A 123 -13.37 8.16 -16.92
N GLU A 124 -12.37 8.52 -16.13
CA GLU A 124 -11.74 9.85 -16.15
C GLU A 124 -10.65 9.97 -17.22
N ILE A 125 -10.15 8.86 -17.74
CA ILE A 125 -9.05 8.81 -18.70
C ILE A 125 -9.50 8.34 -20.09
N GLN A 126 -8.87 8.92 -21.10
CA GLN A 126 -9.00 8.54 -22.50
C GLN A 126 -7.61 8.26 -23.08
N ALA A 127 -7.42 7.11 -23.71
CA ALA A 127 -6.19 6.82 -24.45
C ALA A 127 -6.10 7.73 -25.68
N VAL A 128 -4.90 8.25 -25.94
CA VAL A 128 -4.56 9.12 -27.08
C VAL A 128 -3.68 8.39 -28.07
#